data_AF-A0A3M0HX60-F1
#
_entry.id   AF-A0A3M0HX60-F1
#
_cell.length_a   1.000
_cell.length_b   1.000
_cell.length_c   1.000
_cell.angle_alpha   90.00
_cell.angle_beta   90.00
_cell.angle_gamma   90.00
#
_symmetry.space_group_name_H-M   'P 1'
#
loop_
_entity.id
_entity.type
_entity.pdbx_description
1 polymer ?
#
loop_
_entity_poly.entity_id
_entity_poly.type
_entity_poly.pdbx_seq_one_letter_code
_entity_poly.pdbx_strand_id
1 'polypeptide(L)'
;MNHNVSLSAPPRRTRSIVLTSLAILGMASAVFVVRRPLMMSAPRCMAGRWHGCFDTFNGVVLIALAALPLAALVVWALARRRRAAGVTSAWRMSLAEVGMVHGTVPFLWMTMMPGAGAGTVPGRVSLVPLRDLLTMGPVGIIGNLLVFAALGFFAPMRFAVLASVPRILALGAGCSALVETAQYVLRLDRVSSVDDVLVNAAGAVLAALASRRWWRTTEEAPSGRPRPAPAPAG
;
A
#
# COMPACT_ATOMS: atom_id res chain seq x y z
N MET A 1 19.70 58.38 -12.59
CA MET A 1 18.70 57.35 -12.24
C MET A 1 19.33 55.98 -12.49
N ASN A 2 19.66 55.26 -11.41
CA ASN A 2 20.35 53.97 -11.48
C ASN A 2 19.31 52.85 -11.73
N HIS A 3 19.43 52.15 -12.86
CA HIS A 3 18.66 50.96 -13.14
C HIS A 3 19.31 49.75 -12.44
N ASN A 4 18.78 49.37 -11.28
CA ASN A 4 19.07 48.08 -10.67
C ASN A 4 18.34 46.98 -11.44
N VAL A 5 19.09 46.23 -12.26
CA VAL A 5 18.63 45.01 -12.89
C VAL A 5 18.51 43.92 -11.82
N SER A 6 17.27 43.61 -11.43
CA SER A 6 16.96 42.43 -10.62
C SER A 6 17.29 41.17 -11.42
N LEU A 7 18.42 40.54 -11.10
CA LEU A 7 18.81 39.23 -11.63
C LEU A 7 17.76 38.18 -11.20
N SER A 8 16.90 37.78 -12.14
CA SER A 8 16.02 36.63 -11.97
C SER A 8 16.87 35.37 -11.77
N ALA A 9 16.70 34.71 -10.62
CA ALA A 9 17.42 33.47 -10.30
C ALA A 9 17.11 32.38 -11.36
N PRO A 10 18.12 31.62 -11.82
CA PRO A 10 17.92 30.65 -12.89
C PRO A 10 17.03 29.48 -12.41
N PRO A 11 16.07 29.01 -13.24
CA PRO A 11 15.05 28.02 -12.86
C PRO A 11 15.62 26.67 -12.38
N ARG A 12 16.88 26.36 -12.72
CA ARG A 12 17.59 25.17 -12.23
C ARG A 12 17.95 25.24 -10.74
N ARG A 13 18.25 26.42 -10.20
CA ARG A 13 18.64 26.59 -8.79
C ARG A 13 17.44 26.40 -7.88
N THR A 14 16.29 27.00 -8.25
CA THR A 14 15.01 26.85 -7.54
C THR A 14 14.53 25.40 -7.56
N ARG A 15 14.61 24.72 -8.72
CA ARG A 15 14.24 23.29 -8.82
C ARG A 15 15.12 22.38 -7.97
N SER A 16 16.43 22.63 -7.94
CA SER A 16 17.37 21.87 -7.10
C SER A 16 17.09 22.07 -5.61
N ILE A 17 16.83 23.31 -5.19
CA ILE A 17 16.47 23.64 -3.79
C ILE A 17 15.16 22.94 -3.40
N VAL A 18 14.12 23.02 -4.24
CA VAL A 18 12.83 22.36 -3.95
C VAL A 18 12.98 20.85 -3.83
N LEU A 19 13.71 20.20 -4.74
CA LEU A 19 13.95 18.75 -4.67
C LEU A 19 14.75 18.36 -3.42
N THR A 20 15.76 19.16 -3.06
CA THR A 20 16.59 18.92 -1.89
C THR A 20 15.78 19.12 -0.60
N SER A 21 14.98 20.17 -0.53
CA SER A 21 14.06 20.42 0.60
C SER A 21 13.04 19.31 0.76
N LEU A 22 12.43 18.83 -0.34
CA LEU A 22 11.51 17.69 -0.32
C LEU A 22 12.19 16.40 0.15
N ALA A 23 13.43 16.15 -0.29
CA ALA A 23 14.20 14.99 0.13
C ALA A 23 14.55 15.05 1.63
N ILE A 24 14.97 16.22 2.13
CA ILE A 24 15.24 16.45 3.56
C ILE A 24 13.96 16.28 4.37
N LEU A 25 12.84 16.85 3.92
CA LEU A 25 11.56 16.72 4.61
C LEU A 25 11.10 15.26 4.65
N GLY A 26 11.23 14.53 3.53
CA GLY A 26 10.90 13.13 3.44
C GLY A 26 11.76 12.26 4.36
N MET A 27 13.06 12.52 4.40
CA MET A 27 13.99 11.81 5.28
C MET A 27 13.74 12.13 6.76
N ALA A 28 13.52 13.40 7.11
CA ALA A 28 13.17 13.82 8.46
C ALA A 28 11.84 13.21 8.92
N SER A 29 10.84 13.15 8.03
CA SER A 29 9.55 12.51 8.29
C SER A 29 9.70 11.00 8.51
N ALA A 30 10.50 10.33 7.67
CA ALA A 30 10.81 8.91 7.85
C ALA A 30 11.53 8.65 9.18
N VAL A 31 12.56 9.44 9.51
CA VAL A 31 13.27 9.33 10.79
C VAL A 31 12.32 9.59 11.97
N PHE A 32 11.44 10.57 11.88
CA PHE A 32 10.45 10.86 12.92
C PHE A 32 9.48 9.70 13.13
N VAL A 33 8.95 9.12 12.05
CA VAL A 33 8.06 7.95 12.08
C VAL A 33 8.78 6.73 12.66
N VAL A 34 10.06 6.54 12.37
CA VAL A 34 10.87 5.40 12.83
C VAL A 34 11.37 5.57 14.28
N ARG A 35 11.60 6.80 14.73
CA ARG A 35 12.17 7.13 16.04
C ARG A 35 11.29 6.64 17.20
N ARG A 36 9.97 6.86 17.11
CA ARG A 36 9.05 6.51 18.19
C ARG A 36 8.89 4.99 18.37
N PRO A 37 8.70 4.18 17.31
CA PRO A 37 8.79 2.72 17.36
C PRO A 37 10.11 2.20 17.93
N LEU A 38 11.25 2.75 17.49
CA LEU A 38 12.55 2.34 17.99
C LEU A 38 12.71 2.58 19.48
N MET A 39 12.33 3.76 19.98
CA MET A 39 12.50 4.10 21.39
C MET A 39 11.54 3.34 22.33
N MET A 40 10.32 3.02 21.86
CA MET A 40 9.30 2.38 22.69
C MET A 40 9.31 0.86 22.60
N SER A 41 9.51 0.30 21.41
CA SER A 41 9.33 -1.13 21.17
C SER A 41 10.65 -1.90 21.10
N ALA A 42 11.73 -1.32 20.54
CA ALA A 42 12.98 -2.06 20.35
C ALA A 42 13.60 -2.59 21.66
N PRO A 43 13.67 -1.83 22.77
CA PRO A 43 14.18 -2.36 24.04
C PRO A 43 13.33 -3.51 24.59
N ARG A 44 12.01 -3.51 24.35
CA ARG A 44 11.12 -4.59 24.78
C ARG A 44 11.31 -5.85 23.93
N CYS A 45 11.47 -5.69 22.61
CA CYS A 45 11.71 -6.81 21.71
C CYS A 45 13.08 -7.46 21.96
N MET A 46 14.13 -6.66 22.14
CA MET A 46 15.46 -7.17 22.44
C MET A 46 15.55 -7.82 23.82
N ALA A 47 14.72 -7.39 24.78
CA ALA A 47 14.61 -8.02 26.10
C ALA A 47 13.72 -9.28 26.12
N GLY A 48 13.32 -9.83 24.96
CA GLY A 48 12.53 -11.05 24.87
C GLY A 48 11.04 -10.90 25.22
N ARG A 49 10.55 -9.68 25.44
CA ARG A 49 9.13 -9.40 25.75
C ARG A 49 8.30 -9.28 24.47
N TRP A 50 8.16 -10.40 23.76
CA TRP A 50 7.56 -10.46 22.42
C TRP A 50 6.10 -10.02 22.34
N HIS A 51 5.30 -10.20 23.41
CA HIS A 51 3.90 -9.72 23.42
C HIS A 51 3.81 -8.20 23.20
N GLY A 52 4.71 -7.41 23.80
CA GLY A 52 4.76 -5.96 23.57
C GLY A 52 5.18 -5.56 22.15
N CYS A 53 5.73 -6.49 21.37
CA CYS A 53 6.18 -6.27 20.00
C CYS A 53 5.12 -6.67 18.97
N PHE A 54 4.34 -7.70 19.27
CA PHE A 54 3.29 -8.20 18.39
C PHE A 54 1.93 -7.53 18.62
N ASP A 55 1.69 -7.02 19.83
CA ASP A 55 0.37 -6.54 20.23
C ASP A 55 0.32 -5.00 20.35
N THR A 56 1.30 -4.30 19.76
CA THR A 56 1.34 -2.83 19.75
C THR A 56 1.59 -2.26 18.36
N PHE A 57 0.95 -1.13 18.04
CA PHE A 57 1.17 -0.42 16.77
C PHE A 57 2.65 -0.13 16.52
N ASN A 58 3.36 0.37 17.53
CA ASN A 58 4.79 0.66 17.43
C ASN A 58 5.63 -0.61 17.20
N GLY A 59 5.26 -1.73 17.81
CA GLY A 59 5.91 -3.02 17.60
C GLY A 59 5.74 -3.54 16.18
N VAL A 60 4.50 -3.49 15.65
CA VAL A 60 4.21 -3.88 14.27
C VAL A 60 4.94 -3.00 13.27
N VAL A 61 4.95 -1.67 13.46
CA VAL A 61 5.72 -0.75 12.62
C VAL A 61 7.21 -1.07 12.67
N LEU A 62 7.78 -1.32 13.86
CA LEU A 62 9.17 -1.70 14.00
C LEU A 62 9.50 -2.99 13.23
N ILE A 63 8.66 -4.03 13.36
CA ILE A 63 8.83 -5.30 12.66
C ILE A 63 8.74 -5.11 11.14
N ALA A 64 7.76 -4.34 10.67
CA ALA A 64 7.61 -4.03 9.25
C ALA A 64 8.87 -3.34 8.70
N LEU A 65 9.40 -2.34 9.41
CA LEU A 65 10.62 -1.65 9.03
C LEU A 65 11.84 -2.58 9.05
N ALA A 66 11.98 -3.41 10.09
CA ALA A 66 13.06 -4.36 10.22
C ALA A 66 13.02 -5.46 9.13
N ALA A 67 11.84 -5.73 8.56
CA ALA A 67 11.66 -6.69 7.48
C ALA A 67 11.95 -6.12 6.07
N LEU A 68 12.21 -4.81 5.91
CA LEU A 68 12.52 -4.19 4.61
C LEU A 68 13.75 -4.81 3.91
N PRO A 69 14.89 -5.05 4.59
CA PRO A 69 16.05 -5.69 3.96
C PRO A 69 15.73 -7.11 3.47
N LEU A 70 14.95 -7.86 4.27
CA LEU A 70 14.50 -9.20 3.89
C LEU A 70 13.59 -9.14 2.67
N ALA A 71 12.63 -8.21 2.63
CA ALA A 71 11.75 -8.00 1.49
C ALA A 71 12.56 -7.67 0.21
N ALA A 72 13.59 -6.81 0.32
CA ALA A 72 14.47 -6.49 -0.80
C ALA A 72 15.26 -7.70 -1.31
N LEU A 73 15.77 -8.54 -0.40
CA LEU A 73 16.46 -9.79 -0.74
C LEU A 73 15.51 -10.78 -1.44
N VAL A 74 14.27 -10.89 -0.98
CA VAL A 74 13.25 -11.74 -1.63
C VAL A 74 12.93 -11.23 -3.03
N VAL A 75 12.74 -9.91 -3.21
CA VAL A 75 12.55 -9.32 -4.56
C VAL A 75 13.72 -9.66 -5.46
N TRP A 76 14.95 -9.49 -4.98
CA TRP A 76 16.17 -9.79 -5.74
C TRP A 76 16.25 -11.27 -6.12
N ALA A 77 16.03 -12.17 -5.17
CA ALA A 77 16.09 -13.61 -5.40
C ALA A 77 15.03 -14.06 -6.41
N LEU A 78 13.79 -13.61 -6.27
CA LEU A 78 12.70 -13.90 -7.20
C LEU A 78 12.98 -13.34 -8.60
N ALA A 79 13.49 -12.11 -8.67
CA ALA A 79 13.82 -11.49 -9.94
C ALA A 79 14.96 -12.22 -10.67
N ARG A 80 16.01 -12.64 -9.94
CA ARG A 80 17.10 -13.44 -10.52
C ARG A 80 16.61 -14.78 -11.03
N ARG A 81 15.81 -15.50 -10.23
CA ARG A 81 15.22 -16.80 -10.64
C ARG A 81 14.34 -16.66 -11.88
N ARG A 82 13.47 -15.64 -11.93
CA ARG A 82 12.59 -15.37 -13.07
C ARG A 82 13.35 -14.97 -14.33
N ARG A 83 14.40 -14.16 -14.18
CA ARG A 83 15.27 -13.77 -15.29
C ARG A 83 16.02 -14.98 -15.86
N ALA A 84 16.52 -15.87 -15.00
CA ALA A 84 17.14 -17.12 -15.43
C ALA A 84 16.15 -18.03 -16.19
N ALA A 85 14.86 -17.99 -15.84
CA ALA A 85 13.79 -18.70 -16.53
C ALA A 85 13.22 -17.96 -17.76
N GLY A 86 13.84 -16.86 -18.22
CA GLY A 86 13.41 -16.12 -19.41
C GLY A 86 12.12 -15.29 -19.25
N VAL A 87 11.62 -15.08 -18.02
CA VAL A 87 10.38 -14.32 -17.77
C VAL A 87 10.61 -12.83 -18.03
N THR A 88 9.79 -12.24 -18.90
CA THR A 88 9.79 -10.80 -19.17
C THR A 88 9.31 -10.01 -17.94
N SER A 89 9.84 -8.80 -17.72
CA SER A 89 9.49 -7.96 -16.57
C SER A 89 9.72 -8.60 -15.18
N ALA A 90 10.66 -9.55 -15.06
CA ALA A 90 10.96 -10.32 -13.84
C ALA A 90 11.07 -9.46 -12.57
N TRP A 91 11.75 -8.31 -12.64
CA TRP A 91 11.89 -7.37 -11.53
C TRP A 91 10.57 -6.73 -11.13
N ARG A 92 9.81 -6.21 -12.09
CA ARG A 92 8.51 -5.56 -11.85
C ARG A 92 7.52 -6.53 -11.22
N MET A 93 7.45 -7.78 -11.70
CA MET A 93 6.57 -8.79 -11.12
C MET A 93 6.97 -9.16 -9.70
N SER A 94 8.27 -9.29 -9.43
CA SER A 94 8.78 -9.63 -8.09
C SER A 94 8.57 -8.50 -7.10
N LEU A 95 8.80 -7.26 -7.53
CA LEU A 95 8.50 -6.07 -6.73
C LEU A 95 7.00 -5.95 -6.44
N ALA A 96 6.14 -6.20 -7.42
CA ALA A 96 4.70 -6.12 -7.22
C ALA A 96 4.21 -7.16 -6.20
N GLU A 97 4.64 -8.41 -6.30
CA GLU A 97 4.23 -9.46 -5.37
C GLU A 97 4.69 -9.18 -3.93
N VAL A 98 5.98 -8.89 -3.75
CA VAL A 98 6.53 -8.63 -2.41
C VAL A 98 5.97 -7.31 -1.86
N GLY A 99 5.84 -6.29 -2.70
CA GLY A 99 5.29 -5.00 -2.33
C GLY A 99 3.84 -5.07 -1.86
N MET A 100 2.99 -5.87 -2.52
CA MET A 100 1.62 -6.12 -2.06
C MET A 100 1.63 -6.71 -0.64
N VAL A 101 2.39 -7.78 -0.42
CA VAL A 101 2.40 -8.50 0.86
C VAL A 101 2.99 -7.62 1.95
N HIS A 102 4.21 -7.14 1.74
CA HIS A 102 4.94 -6.35 2.74
C HIS A 102 4.24 -5.03 3.06
N GLY A 103 3.58 -4.41 2.06
CA GLY A 103 2.89 -3.14 2.24
C GLY A 103 1.48 -3.27 2.82
N THR A 104 0.81 -4.41 2.73
CA THR A 104 -0.58 -4.60 3.23
C THR A 104 -0.63 -5.37 4.55
N VAL A 105 0.18 -6.42 4.72
CA VAL A 105 0.11 -7.28 5.91
C VAL A 105 0.28 -6.51 7.24
N PRO A 106 1.23 -5.57 7.39
CA PRO A 106 1.37 -4.81 8.64
C PRO A 106 0.13 -4.00 8.99
N PHE A 107 -0.57 -3.43 7.99
CA PHE A 107 -1.80 -2.68 8.24
C PHE A 107 -2.96 -3.59 8.61
N LEU A 108 -3.11 -4.73 7.93
CA LEU A 108 -4.10 -5.74 8.31
C LEU A 108 -3.86 -6.27 9.73
N TRP A 109 -2.60 -6.49 10.11
CA TRP A 109 -2.27 -6.84 11.48
C TRP A 109 -2.73 -5.74 12.44
N MET A 110 -2.39 -4.48 12.16
CA MET A 110 -2.79 -3.37 13.02
C MET A 110 -4.31 -3.21 13.17
N THR A 111 -5.08 -3.44 12.11
CA THR A 111 -6.55 -3.36 12.15
C THR A 111 -7.19 -4.57 12.82
N MET A 112 -6.56 -5.75 12.73
CA MET A 112 -7.01 -6.98 13.41
C MET A 112 -6.55 -7.09 14.87
N MET A 113 -5.74 -6.16 15.38
CA MET A 113 -5.36 -6.18 16.80
C MET A 113 -6.58 -5.91 17.70
N PRO A 114 -6.83 -6.77 18.70
CA PRO A 114 -7.95 -6.62 19.63
C PRO A 114 -7.81 -5.34 20.47
N GLY A 115 -8.93 -4.66 20.69
CA GLY A 115 -9.04 -3.61 21.69
C GLY A 115 -9.08 -4.16 23.12
N ALA A 116 -9.00 -3.26 24.11
CA ALA A 116 -8.96 -3.63 25.53
C ALA A 116 -10.22 -4.38 26.01
N GLY A 117 -11.37 -4.17 25.36
CA GLY A 117 -12.62 -4.88 25.63
C GLY A 117 -12.90 -6.06 24.70
N ALA A 118 -11.92 -6.55 23.93
CA ALA A 118 -12.17 -7.61 22.96
C ALA A 118 -12.73 -8.88 23.63
N GLY A 119 -13.77 -9.47 23.03
CA GLY A 119 -14.50 -10.62 23.59
C GLY A 119 -15.43 -10.30 24.77
N THR A 120 -15.26 -9.17 25.46
CA THR A 120 -16.11 -8.77 26.60
C THR A 120 -17.24 -7.85 26.13
N VAL A 121 -16.96 -6.88 25.26
CA VAL A 121 -18.00 -6.00 24.70
C VAL A 121 -18.71 -6.65 23.50
N PRO A 122 -20.01 -6.39 23.27
CA PRO A 122 -20.69 -6.84 22.06
C PRO A 122 -20.09 -6.16 20.82
N GLY A 123 -20.15 -6.84 19.68
CA GLY A 123 -19.76 -6.25 18.40
C GLY A 123 -20.61 -5.03 18.07
N ARG A 124 -19.98 -3.93 17.64
CA ARG A 124 -20.65 -2.68 17.27
C ARG A 124 -20.65 -2.53 15.75
N VAL A 125 -21.73 -1.99 15.19
CA VAL A 125 -21.86 -1.73 13.74
C VAL A 125 -22.31 -0.29 13.49
N SER A 126 -21.76 0.33 12.45
CA SER A 126 -22.15 1.65 11.95
C SER A 126 -22.42 1.55 10.45
N LEU A 127 -23.71 1.50 10.09
CA LEU A 127 -24.15 1.33 8.71
C LEU A 127 -24.55 2.64 8.03
N VAL A 128 -24.53 3.76 8.78
CA VAL A 128 -24.89 5.08 8.26
C VAL A 128 -23.64 5.69 7.62
N PRO A 129 -23.61 5.88 6.29
CA PRO A 129 -22.45 6.47 5.63
C PRO A 129 -22.17 7.89 6.14
N LEU A 130 -20.90 8.25 6.13
CA LEU A 130 -20.30 9.52 6.52
C LEU A 130 -20.40 9.87 8.01
N ARG A 131 -21.05 9.06 8.84
CA ARG A 131 -21.24 9.34 10.26
C ARG A 131 -19.94 9.23 11.03
N ASP A 132 -19.23 8.12 10.87
CA ASP A 132 -17.99 7.86 11.59
C ASP A 132 -16.88 8.73 11.00
N LEU A 133 -16.91 8.94 9.68
CA LEU A 133 -15.96 9.81 8.97
C LEU A 133 -15.93 11.25 9.53
N LEU A 134 -17.07 11.81 9.93
CA LEU A 134 -17.13 13.17 10.53
C LEU A 134 -16.42 13.27 11.88
N THR A 135 -16.36 12.15 12.60
CA THR A 135 -15.67 12.07 13.90
C THR A 135 -14.26 11.48 13.79
N MET A 136 -13.89 11.01 12.60
CA MET A 136 -12.62 10.37 12.34
C MET A 136 -11.50 11.41 12.31
N GLY A 137 -10.58 11.32 13.28
CA GLY A 137 -9.40 12.19 13.30
C GLY A 137 -8.48 11.93 12.10
N PRO A 138 -7.58 12.88 11.75
CA PRO A 138 -6.69 12.77 10.59
C PRO A 138 -5.84 11.48 10.57
N VAL A 139 -5.40 11.02 11.75
CA VAL A 139 -4.63 9.78 11.89
C VAL A 139 -5.47 8.56 11.50
N GLY A 140 -6.76 8.53 11.85
CA GLY A 140 -7.68 7.47 11.47
C GLY A 140 -7.91 7.44 9.96
N ILE A 141 -8.16 8.61 9.36
CA ILE A 141 -8.35 8.74 7.91
C ILE A 141 -7.10 8.24 7.16
N ILE A 142 -5.92 8.72 7.55
CA ILE A 142 -4.65 8.30 6.93
C ILE A 142 -4.42 6.81 7.15
N GLY A 143 -4.67 6.30 8.35
CA GLY A 143 -4.53 4.88 8.69
C GLY A 143 -5.36 4.00 7.77
N ASN A 144 -6.65 4.31 7.62
CA ASN A 144 -7.57 3.58 6.75
C ASN A 144 -7.17 3.68 5.27
N LEU A 145 -6.85 4.88 4.77
CA LEU A 145 -6.37 5.05 3.38
C LEU A 145 -5.15 4.16 3.06
N LEU A 146 -4.31 3.86 4.06
CA LEU A 146 -3.11 3.05 3.86
C LEU A 146 -3.36 1.53 3.88
N VAL A 147 -4.46 1.05 4.46
CA VAL A 147 -4.71 -0.40 4.68
C VAL A 147 -4.56 -1.21 3.40
N PHE A 148 -5.25 -0.79 2.33
CA PHE A 148 -5.17 -1.44 1.02
C PHE A 148 -4.43 -0.62 -0.03
N ALA A 149 -3.70 0.42 0.35
CA ALA A 149 -2.92 1.23 -0.59
C ALA A 149 -1.89 0.38 -1.35
N ALA A 150 -1.11 -0.45 -0.64
CA ALA A 150 -0.12 -1.31 -1.29
C ALA A 150 -0.76 -2.36 -2.21
N LEU A 151 -1.88 -2.98 -1.78
CA LEU A 151 -2.66 -3.88 -2.61
C LEU A 151 -3.11 -3.17 -3.90
N GLY A 152 -3.73 -1.99 -3.79
CA GLY A 152 -4.16 -1.19 -4.94
C GLY A 152 -3.01 -0.75 -5.85
N PHE A 153 -1.87 -0.36 -5.28
CA PHE A 153 -0.69 0.07 -6.05
C PHE A 153 -0.14 -1.08 -6.90
N PHE A 154 0.08 -2.25 -6.31
CA PHE A 154 0.86 -3.33 -6.91
C PHE A 154 0.02 -4.40 -7.61
N ALA A 155 -1.25 -4.62 -7.22
CA ALA A 155 -2.12 -5.60 -7.86
C ALA A 155 -2.27 -5.41 -9.38
N PRO A 156 -2.54 -4.19 -9.92
CA PRO A 156 -2.68 -3.99 -11.36
C PRO A 156 -1.33 -4.08 -12.12
N MET A 157 -0.19 -3.99 -11.41
CA MET A 157 1.13 -4.27 -11.99
C MET A 157 1.37 -5.78 -12.16
N ARG A 158 0.77 -6.60 -11.30
CA ARG A 158 0.93 -8.06 -11.30
C ARG A 158 -0.12 -8.78 -12.14
N PHE A 159 -1.37 -8.35 -12.05
CA PHE A 159 -2.53 -9.02 -12.64
C PHE A 159 -3.23 -8.08 -13.62
N ALA A 160 -3.15 -8.38 -14.92
CA ALA A 160 -3.79 -7.56 -15.97
C ALA A 160 -5.32 -7.51 -15.80
N VAL A 161 -5.93 -8.58 -15.26
CA VAL A 161 -7.36 -8.58 -14.92
C VAL A 161 -7.71 -7.49 -13.89
N LEU A 162 -6.78 -7.04 -13.05
CA LEU A 162 -7.04 -5.98 -12.08
C LEU A 162 -6.65 -4.58 -12.59
N ALA A 163 -6.14 -4.43 -13.81
CA ALA A 163 -5.68 -3.17 -14.39
C ALA A 163 -6.84 -2.24 -14.84
N SER A 164 -7.83 -2.03 -13.96
CA SER A 164 -8.92 -1.06 -14.15
C SER A 164 -9.39 -0.51 -12.82
N VAL A 165 -9.72 0.79 -12.77
CA VAL A 165 -10.17 1.47 -11.55
C VAL A 165 -11.39 0.77 -10.90
N PRO A 166 -12.45 0.38 -11.64
CA PRO A 166 -13.60 -0.27 -11.03
C PRO A 166 -13.27 -1.62 -10.38
N ARG A 167 -12.36 -2.40 -10.98
CA ARG A 167 -11.94 -3.69 -10.41
C ARG A 167 -11.08 -3.52 -9.17
N ILE A 168 -10.23 -2.49 -9.12
CA ILE A 168 -9.49 -2.15 -7.89
C ILE A 168 -10.44 -1.66 -6.80
N LEU A 169 -11.43 -0.82 -7.15
CA LEU A 169 -12.44 -0.37 -6.21
C LEU A 169 -13.20 -1.57 -5.62
N ALA A 170 -13.65 -2.49 -6.47
CA ALA A 170 -14.33 -3.71 -6.04
C ALA A 170 -13.44 -4.61 -5.16
N LEU A 171 -12.15 -4.76 -5.52
CA LEU A 171 -11.19 -5.50 -4.71
C LEU A 171 -10.99 -4.85 -3.33
N GLY A 172 -10.74 -3.54 -3.28
CA GLY A 172 -10.55 -2.81 -2.03
C GLY A 172 -11.78 -2.84 -1.14
N ALA A 173 -12.97 -2.61 -1.71
CA ALA A 173 -14.23 -2.68 -0.99
C ALA A 173 -14.52 -4.10 -0.47
N GLY A 174 -14.30 -5.12 -1.30
CA GLY A 174 -14.50 -6.53 -0.91
C GLY A 174 -13.53 -6.96 0.20
N CYS A 175 -12.24 -6.66 0.06
CA CYS A 175 -11.26 -6.93 1.11
C CYS A 175 -11.56 -6.17 2.40
N SER A 176 -11.99 -4.91 2.31
CA SER A 176 -12.38 -4.15 3.50
C SER A 176 -13.64 -4.71 4.16
N ALA A 177 -14.66 -5.08 3.40
CA ALA A 177 -15.85 -5.70 3.97
C ALA A 177 -15.53 -7.02 4.71
N LEU A 178 -14.57 -7.81 4.21
CA LEU A 178 -14.09 -9.01 4.91
C LEU A 178 -13.38 -8.66 6.23
N VAL A 179 -12.55 -7.62 6.25
CA VAL A 179 -11.87 -7.12 7.46
C VAL A 179 -12.89 -6.65 8.50
N GLU A 180 -13.85 -5.84 8.08
CA GLU A 180 -14.94 -5.34 8.93
C GLU A 180 -15.78 -6.49 9.50
N THR A 181 -16.13 -7.46 8.65
CA THR A 181 -16.86 -8.67 9.06
C THR A 181 -16.06 -9.47 10.08
N ALA A 182 -14.75 -9.65 9.85
CA ALA A 182 -13.88 -10.34 10.79
C ALA A 182 -13.80 -9.61 12.13
N GLN A 183 -13.66 -8.28 12.14
CA GLN A 183 -13.66 -7.47 13.37
C GLN A 183 -14.96 -7.62 14.17
N TYR A 184 -16.09 -7.64 13.47
CA TYR A 184 -17.40 -7.83 14.07
C TYR A 184 -17.54 -9.23 14.68
N VAL A 185 -17.27 -10.28 13.90
CA VAL A 185 -17.43 -11.69 14.31
C VAL A 185 -16.46 -12.05 15.43
N LEU A 186 -15.20 -11.59 15.34
CA LEU A 186 -14.18 -11.83 16.35
C LEU A 186 -14.31 -10.92 17.57
N ARG A 187 -15.29 -9.99 17.59
CA ARG A 187 -15.56 -9.05 18.69
C ARG A 187 -14.31 -8.32 19.15
N LEU A 188 -13.56 -7.75 18.22
CA LEU A 188 -12.26 -7.11 18.48
C LEU A 188 -12.34 -5.76 19.21
N ASP A 189 -13.49 -5.42 19.81
CA ASP A 189 -13.77 -4.10 20.41
C ASP A 189 -13.54 -2.96 19.40
N ARG A 190 -13.88 -3.22 18.14
CA ARG A 190 -13.92 -2.26 17.05
C ARG A 190 -15.36 -2.02 16.60
N VAL A 191 -15.62 -0.85 16.03
CA VAL A 191 -16.89 -0.58 15.35
C VAL A 191 -16.71 -1.02 13.92
N SER A 192 -17.56 -1.94 13.47
CA SER A 192 -17.57 -2.33 12.06
C SER A 192 -18.33 -1.27 11.26
N SER A 193 -17.67 -0.58 10.34
CA SER A 193 -18.17 0.65 9.73
C SER A 193 -18.17 0.65 8.21
N VAL A 194 -19.25 1.16 7.61
CA VAL A 194 -19.30 1.45 6.17
C VAL A 194 -18.28 2.52 5.79
N ASP A 195 -17.97 3.46 6.68
CA ASP A 195 -16.99 4.52 6.40
C ASP A 195 -15.57 3.97 6.30
N ASP A 196 -15.22 2.99 7.13
CA ASP A 196 -13.93 2.31 7.03
C ASP A 196 -13.81 1.58 5.68
N VAL A 197 -14.87 0.91 5.22
CA VAL A 197 -14.93 0.31 3.87
C VAL A 197 -14.69 1.35 2.78
N LEU A 198 -15.38 2.49 2.85
CA LEU A 198 -15.26 3.55 1.84
C LEU A 198 -13.85 4.14 1.82
N VAL A 199 -13.28 4.46 2.97
CA VAL A 199 -11.95 5.06 3.07
C VAL A 199 -10.87 4.07 2.63
N ASN A 200 -10.95 2.81 3.07
CA ASN A 200 -10.02 1.75 2.67
C ASN A 200 -10.04 1.50 1.15
N ALA A 201 -11.24 1.46 0.54
CA ALA A 201 -11.41 1.29 -0.89
C ALA A 201 -10.92 2.51 -1.69
N ALA A 202 -11.17 3.74 -1.20
CA ALA A 202 -10.63 4.96 -1.79
C ALA A 202 -9.10 4.97 -1.76
N GLY A 203 -8.50 4.55 -0.64
CA GLY A 203 -7.05 4.39 -0.50
C GLY A 203 -6.44 3.45 -1.55
N ALA A 204 -7.08 2.29 -1.77
CA ALA A 204 -6.68 1.35 -2.81
C ALA A 204 -6.74 1.97 -4.22
N VAL A 205 -7.81 2.71 -4.54
CA VAL A 205 -7.96 3.38 -5.84
C VAL A 205 -6.91 4.48 -6.03
N LEU A 206 -6.70 5.35 -5.04
CA LEU A 206 -5.70 6.42 -5.11
C LEU A 206 -4.30 5.85 -5.37
N ALA A 207 -3.94 4.78 -4.66
CA ALA A 207 -2.66 4.12 -4.84
C ALA A 207 -2.55 3.43 -6.21
N ALA A 208 -3.63 2.84 -6.72
CA ALA A 208 -3.65 2.26 -8.06
C ALA A 208 -3.48 3.31 -9.16
N LEU A 209 -4.09 4.49 -9.00
CA LEU A 209 -3.90 5.60 -9.93
C LEU A 209 -2.44 6.09 -9.92
N ALA A 210 -1.78 6.11 -8.76
CA ALA A 210 -0.36 6.43 -8.65
C ALA A 210 0.53 5.41 -9.40
N SER A 211 0.08 4.16 -9.55
CA SER A 211 0.80 3.11 -10.27
C SER A 211 0.39 2.92 -11.73
N ARG A 212 -0.53 3.74 -12.26
CA ARG A 212 -1.20 3.54 -13.57
C ARG A 212 -0.26 3.30 -14.74
N ARG A 213 0.86 4.02 -14.80
CA ARG A 213 1.87 3.86 -15.86
C ARG A 213 2.59 2.50 -15.87
N TRP A 214 2.51 1.74 -14.78
CA TRP A 214 3.14 0.42 -14.64
C TRP A 214 2.13 -0.72 -14.67
N TRP A 215 0.85 -0.42 -14.92
CA TRP A 215 -0.18 -1.44 -15.04
C TRP A 215 0.14 -2.40 -16.17
N ARG A 216 -0.23 -3.67 -15.96
CA ARG A 216 -0.06 -4.70 -16.97
C ARG A 216 -1.21 -4.58 -17.96
N THR A 217 -0.88 -4.35 -19.23
CA THR A 217 -1.84 -4.49 -20.31
C THR A 217 -2.12 -5.97 -20.54
N THR A 218 -3.39 -6.31 -20.73
CA THR A 218 -3.73 -7.55 -21.41
C THR A 218 -3.26 -7.35 -22.85
N GLU A 219 -2.18 -8.03 -23.27
CA GLU A 219 -1.96 -8.21 -24.70
C GLU A 219 -3.23 -8.88 -25.22
N GLU A 220 -3.98 -8.17 -26.05
CA GLU A 220 -4.94 -8.80 -26.95
C GLU A 220 -4.17 -9.89 -27.67
N ALA A 221 -4.56 -11.16 -27.44
CA ALA A 221 -4.04 -12.28 -28.19
C ALA A 221 -4.09 -11.89 -29.68
N PRO A 222 -3.03 -12.07 -30.47
CA PRO A 222 -3.03 -11.67 -31.88
C PRO A 222 -4.19 -12.36 -32.59
N SER A 223 -5.28 -11.61 -32.79
CA SER A 223 -6.44 -12.03 -33.52
C SER A 223 -6.06 -12.07 -34.99
N GLY A 224 -5.94 -13.29 -35.51
CA GLY A 224 -5.88 -13.54 -36.95
C GLY A 224 -4.57 -13.13 -37.63
N ARG A 225 -3.58 -14.04 -37.62
CA ARG A 225 -2.76 -14.17 -38.84
C ARG A 225 -3.73 -14.46 -40.00
N PRO A 226 -3.70 -13.70 -41.10
CA PRO A 226 -4.46 -14.06 -42.29
C PRO A 226 -4.03 -15.47 -42.71
N ARG A 227 -4.99 -16.39 -42.79
CA ARG A 227 -4.76 -17.70 -43.42
C ARG A 227 -4.29 -17.42 -44.85
N PRO A 228 -3.17 -17.99 -45.33
CA PRO A 228 -2.82 -17.91 -46.74
C PRO A 228 -3.98 -18.48 -47.55
N ALA A 229 -4.46 -17.72 -48.54
CA ALA A 229 -5.47 -18.22 -49.47
C ALA A 229 -4.92 -19.47 -50.18
N PRO A 230 -5.72 -20.53 -50.34
CA PRO A 230 -5.29 -21.67 -51.13
C PRO A 230 -5.03 -21.22 -52.57
N ALA A 231 -3.85 -21.57 -53.09
CA ALA A 231 -3.50 -21.32 -54.47
C ALA A 231 -4.48 -22.06 -55.40
N PRO A 232 -4.93 -21.45 -56.51
CA PRO A 232 -5.81 -22.13 -57.44
C PRO A 232 -5.05 -23.31 -58.06
N ALA A 233 -5.62 -24.52 -57.92
CA ALA A 233 -5.24 -25.64 -58.75
C ALA A 233 -5.69 -25.34 -60.18
N GLY A 234 -4.75 -25.41 -61.12
CA GLY A 234 -5.02 -25.28 -62.55
C GLY A 234 -5.79 -26.46 -63.11
#